data_AF-A0A2E8S2Y1-F1
#
_entry.id   AF-A0A2E8S2Y1-F1
#
_cell.length_a   1.000
_cell.length_b   1.000
_cell.length_c   1.000
_cell.angle_alpha   90.00
_cell.angle_beta   90.00
_cell.angle_gamma   90.00
#
_symmetry.space_group_name_H-M   'P 1'
#
loop_
_entity.id
_entity.type
_entity.pdbx_description
1 polymer ?
#
loop_
_entity_poly.entity_id
_entity_poly.type
_entity_poly.pdbx_seq_one_letter_code
_entity_poly.pdbx_strand_id
1 'polypeptide(L)'
;MNSLKAFSTALLLLVLLIFSGSAMAQGGPSPGPTPMTPPEQAASNGEQLTKITAQGTHIYLLCIYGARSPEVIIRSCNLKEAALRKAYERRDSNPKMKVFRLDNPSKQQLKNIRSNLGNKIAVVHVVAHSTLDEQKPDGVDVWDCQMSPTDFADIFPGSWVIWSGCVSRTICELADNILPSQCEIGWLHSDDEEWKKLYICLESLGGNPADRNEICSKVWGKDWAKDVKPPQGPGPGAGPGQ
;
A
#
# COMPACT_ATOMS: atom_id res chain seq x y z
N MET A 1 28.57 -59.25 22.95
CA MET A 1 27.22 -59.06 23.53
C MET A 1 26.42 -58.32 22.46
N ASN A 2 25.80 -59.02 21.51
CA ASN A 2 24.39 -59.49 21.53
C ASN A 2 23.44 -58.32 21.85
N SER A 3 22.39 -57.97 21.12
CA SER A 3 21.63 -58.66 20.07
C SER A 3 20.62 -57.67 19.47
N LEU A 4 20.31 -57.87 18.18
CA LEU A 4 19.10 -57.53 17.43
C LEU A 4 17.78 -57.33 18.21
N LYS A 5 16.94 -56.41 17.69
CA LYS A 5 15.51 -56.55 17.24
C LYS A 5 14.93 -55.12 17.04
N ALA A 6 14.51 -54.62 15.87
CA ALA A 6 13.55 -55.08 14.86
C ALA A 6 12.11 -55.26 15.37
N PHE A 7 11.24 -54.29 15.07
CA PHE A 7 9.79 -54.42 14.83
C PHE A 7 9.49 -53.42 13.68
N SER A 8 9.21 -53.82 12.44
CA SER A 8 8.17 -54.71 11.88
C SER A 8 6.81 -54.00 11.74
N THR A 9 6.62 -53.45 10.54
CA THR A 9 5.43 -53.58 9.65
C THR A 9 4.05 -53.75 10.26
N ALA A 10 3.12 -52.86 9.87
CA ALA A 10 1.89 -53.21 9.17
C ALA A 10 1.30 -51.92 8.53
N LEU A 11 1.11 -51.77 7.21
CA LEU A 11 0.14 -52.48 6.35
C LEU A 11 -1.29 -51.98 6.70
N LEU A 12 -2.18 -51.51 5.82
CA LEU A 12 -2.52 -51.78 4.41
C LEU A 12 -3.48 -50.62 4.02
N LEU A 13 -3.35 -49.90 2.89
CA LEU A 13 -3.78 -50.24 1.51
C LEU A 13 -5.32 -50.31 1.33
N LEU A 14 -5.72 -50.13 0.07
CA LEU A 14 -7.02 -50.35 -0.59
C LEU A 14 -7.96 -49.13 -0.67
N VAL A 15 -8.49 -48.68 -1.81
CA VAL A 15 -8.44 -49.06 -3.26
C VAL A 15 -9.18 -47.90 -3.99
N LEU A 16 -8.68 -47.28 -5.07
CA LEU A 16 -8.91 -47.64 -6.50
C LEU A 16 -10.44 -47.79 -6.80
N LEU A 17 -11.10 -47.26 -7.84
CA LEU A 17 -10.75 -46.90 -9.21
C LEU A 17 -12.02 -46.38 -9.92
N ILE A 18 -11.82 -45.54 -10.95
CA ILE A 18 -12.48 -45.52 -12.27
C ILE A 18 -13.97 -45.12 -12.33
N PHE A 19 -14.30 -44.06 -13.08
CA PHE A 19 -14.93 -44.20 -14.41
C PHE A 19 -14.87 -42.89 -15.23
N SER A 20 -14.22 -43.05 -16.38
CA SER A 20 -14.36 -42.43 -17.70
C SER A 20 -15.57 -41.53 -17.95
N GLY A 21 -15.35 -40.41 -18.63
CA GLY A 21 -16.43 -39.60 -19.20
C GLY A 21 -15.92 -38.43 -20.04
N SER A 22 -15.34 -38.71 -21.21
CA SER A 22 -15.18 -37.72 -22.26
C SER A 22 -16.55 -37.37 -22.82
N ALA A 23 -17.04 -36.16 -22.56
CA ALA A 23 -18.16 -35.57 -23.28
C ALA A 23 -17.65 -34.36 -24.07
N MET A 24 -17.55 -34.53 -25.39
CA MET A 24 -17.42 -33.42 -26.31
C MET A 24 -18.75 -32.66 -26.34
N ALA A 25 -18.74 -31.42 -25.86
CA ALA A 25 -19.83 -30.49 -26.07
C ALA A 25 -19.53 -29.64 -27.32
N GLN A 26 -20.48 -29.69 -28.24
CA GLN A 26 -20.49 -29.01 -29.52
C GLN A 26 -20.49 -27.48 -29.35
N GLY A 27 -19.80 -26.79 -30.27
CA GLY A 27 -19.72 -25.34 -30.34
C GLY A 27 -21.08 -24.71 -30.64
N GLY A 28 -21.55 -23.89 -29.69
CA GLY A 28 -22.51 -22.83 -29.95
C GLY A 28 -21.77 -21.53 -30.33
N PRO A 29 -22.41 -20.62 -31.07
CA PRO A 29 -21.83 -19.33 -31.40
C PRO A 29 -21.48 -18.55 -30.12
N SER A 30 -20.24 -18.05 -30.09
CA SER A 30 -19.71 -17.21 -29.02
C SER A 30 -20.61 -15.97 -28.86
N PRO A 31 -21.21 -15.72 -27.69
CA PRO A 31 -21.80 -14.42 -27.42
C PRO A 31 -20.66 -13.40 -27.45
N GLY A 32 -20.81 -12.36 -28.28
CA GLY A 32 -19.85 -11.27 -28.35
C GLY A 32 -19.57 -10.68 -26.96
N PRO A 33 -18.42 -10.00 -26.77
CA PRO A 33 -18.05 -9.47 -25.47
C PRO A 33 -19.17 -8.56 -24.95
N THR A 34 -19.78 -8.97 -23.85
CA THR A 34 -20.66 -8.11 -23.07
C THR A 34 -19.84 -6.84 -22.75
N PRO A 35 -20.33 -5.64 -23.07
CA PRO A 35 -19.67 -4.42 -22.64
C PRO A 35 -19.49 -4.50 -21.13
N MET A 36 -18.24 -4.51 -20.66
CA MET A 36 -17.98 -4.39 -19.24
C MET A 36 -18.41 -2.99 -18.83
N THR A 37 -19.59 -2.88 -18.24
CA THR A 37 -19.94 -1.75 -17.39
C THR A 37 -18.83 -1.65 -16.34
N PRO A 38 -18.14 -0.50 -16.20
CA PRO A 38 -17.15 -0.33 -15.14
C PRO A 38 -17.79 -0.71 -13.81
N PRO A 39 -17.11 -1.47 -12.93
CA PRO A 39 -17.67 -1.78 -11.64
C PRO A 39 -17.92 -0.47 -10.90
N GLU A 40 -19.19 -0.15 -10.72
CA GLU A 40 -19.67 0.84 -9.77
C GLU A 40 -19.41 0.29 -8.36
N GLN A 41 -18.14 0.32 -7.95
CA GLN A 41 -17.67 -0.05 -6.61
C GLN A 41 -16.93 1.11 -5.93
N ALA A 42 -17.27 2.36 -6.29
CA ALA A 42 -16.75 3.55 -5.61
C ALA A 42 -17.64 4.05 -4.45
N ALA A 43 -18.84 3.48 -4.24
CA ALA A 43 -19.86 4.11 -3.40
C ALA A 43 -20.03 3.51 -1.98
N SER A 44 -19.68 2.25 -1.70
CA SER A 44 -20.12 1.65 -0.42
C SER A 44 -19.37 2.11 0.84
N ASN A 45 -18.18 2.71 0.70
CA ASN A 45 -17.40 3.18 1.85
C ASN A 45 -17.51 4.70 2.10
N GLY A 46 -17.98 5.47 1.11
CA GLY A 46 -18.13 6.93 1.22
C GLY A 46 -19.19 7.36 2.25
N GLU A 47 -20.31 6.63 2.33
CA GLU A 47 -21.39 6.92 3.28
C GLU A 47 -21.11 6.43 4.71
N GLN A 48 -20.16 5.51 4.92
CA GLN A 48 -19.74 5.15 6.29
C GLN A 48 -18.81 6.20 6.92
N LEU A 49 -18.18 7.08 6.13
CA LEU A 49 -17.26 8.10 6.62
C LEU A 49 -17.95 9.23 7.40
N THR A 50 -19.26 9.47 7.20
CA THR A 50 -20.02 10.49 7.94
C THR A 50 -20.43 10.04 9.35
N LYS A 51 -20.24 8.75 9.68
CA LYS A 51 -20.42 8.21 11.04
C LYS A 51 -19.10 7.97 11.79
N ILE A 52 -17.97 8.48 11.28
CA ILE A 52 -16.72 8.45 12.03
C ILE A 52 -16.89 9.32 13.27
N THR A 53 -16.94 8.65 14.42
CA THR A 53 -17.09 9.31 15.72
C THR A 53 -15.90 10.22 15.96
N ALA A 54 -16.16 11.41 16.47
CA ALA A 54 -15.18 12.44 16.77
C ALA A 54 -14.17 12.05 17.89
N GLN A 55 -14.07 10.77 18.24
CA GLN A 55 -13.25 10.28 19.35
C GLN A 55 -12.08 9.47 18.83
N GLY A 56 -10.88 9.85 19.26
CA GLY A 56 -9.64 9.17 18.91
C GLY A 56 -8.89 9.81 17.75
N THR A 57 -7.77 9.19 17.45
CA THR A 57 -6.83 9.48 16.37
C THR A 57 -6.99 8.43 15.27
N HIS A 58 -6.75 8.77 14.02
CA HIS A 58 -7.06 7.91 12.88
C HIS A 58 -5.82 7.67 12.01
N ILE A 59 -5.74 6.46 11.47
CA ILE A 59 -4.81 6.06 10.40
C ILE A 59 -5.64 5.83 9.14
N TYR A 60 -5.31 6.54 8.07
CA TYR A 60 -5.94 6.36 6.76
C TYR A 60 -5.01 5.60 5.84
N LEU A 61 -5.41 4.41 5.41
CA LEU A 61 -4.73 3.64 4.36
C LEU A 61 -5.41 3.95 3.01
N LEU A 62 -4.73 4.69 2.16
CA LEU A 62 -5.21 5.07 0.83
C LEU A 62 -4.61 4.11 -0.21
N CYS A 63 -5.47 3.42 -0.94
CA CYS A 63 -5.08 2.43 -1.94
C CYS A 63 -5.40 2.98 -3.33
N ILE A 64 -4.36 3.29 -4.09
CA ILE A 64 -4.48 3.92 -5.41
C ILE A 64 -4.10 2.91 -6.48
N TYR A 65 -5.10 2.46 -7.24
CA TYR A 65 -4.95 1.40 -8.23
C TYR A 65 -5.95 1.55 -9.38
N GLY A 66 -5.57 1.10 -10.57
CA GLY A 66 -6.45 1.11 -11.72
C GLY A 66 -5.94 0.20 -12.82
N ALA A 67 -6.25 0.54 -14.07
CA ALA A 67 -5.98 -0.31 -15.21
C ALA A 67 -4.48 -0.60 -15.43
N ARG A 68 -3.58 0.28 -14.95
CA ARG A 68 -2.14 0.11 -15.18
C ARG A 68 -1.51 -0.94 -14.28
N SER A 69 -1.99 -1.12 -13.05
CA SER A 69 -1.50 -2.15 -12.12
C SER A 69 -2.46 -2.39 -10.94
N PRO A 70 -3.57 -3.12 -11.14
CA PRO A 70 -4.57 -3.26 -10.10
C PRO A 70 -4.13 -4.22 -8.98
N GLU A 71 -3.59 -5.38 -9.33
CA GLU A 71 -3.44 -6.51 -8.39
C GLU A 71 -2.37 -6.29 -7.32
N VAL A 72 -1.24 -5.69 -7.69
CA VAL A 72 -0.10 -5.51 -6.77
C VAL A 72 -0.47 -4.57 -5.62
N ILE A 73 -1.10 -3.44 -5.94
CA ILE A 73 -1.52 -2.47 -4.94
C ILE A 73 -2.62 -3.04 -4.06
N ILE A 74 -3.63 -3.70 -4.65
CA ILE A 74 -4.71 -4.34 -3.86
C ILE A 74 -4.15 -5.34 -2.87
N ARG A 75 -3.23 -6.22 -3.30
CA ARG A 75 -2.58 -7.19 -2.42
C ARG A 75 -1.78 -6.51 -1.31
N SER A 76 -0.96 -5.51 -1.65
CA SER A 76 -0.16 -4.73 -0.70
C SER A 76 -1.04 -4.03 0.35
N CYS A 77 -2.14 -3.44 -0.08
CA CYS A 77 -3.12 -2.81 0.79
C CYS A 77 -3.79 -3.79 1.74
N ASN A 78 -4.23 -4.96 1.27
CA ASN A 78 -4.82 -6.00 2.12
C ASN A 78 -3.86 -6.42 3.25
N LEU A 79 -2.58 -6.63 2.93
CA LEU A 79 -1.56 -7.01 3.90
C LEU A 79 -1.29 -5.90 4.92
N LYS A 80 -1.16 -4.65 4.46
CA LYS A 80 -0.94 -3.49 5.32
C LYS A 80 -2.14 -3.22 6.22
N GLU A 81 -3.35 -3.29 5.69
CA GLU A 81 -4.59 -3.14 6.48
C GLU A 81 -4.65 -4.18 7.59
N ALA A 82 -4.45 -5.46 7.28
CA ALA A 82 -4.49 -6.52 8.27
C ALA A 82 -3.43 -6.32 9.37
N ALA A 83 -2.22 -5.89 9.00
CA ALA A 83 -1.14 -5.61 9.93
C ALA A 83 -1.45 -4.40 10.83
N LEU A 84 -1.93 -3.29 10.25
CA LEU A 84 -2.32 -2.08 10.99
C LEU A 84 -3.48 -2.37 11.95
N ARG A 85 -4.55 -3.03 11.49
CA ARG A 85 -5.68 -3.39 12.36
C ARG A 85 -5.25 -4.29 13.51
N LYS A 86 -4.38 -5.27 13.25
CA LYS A 86 -3.83 -6.14 14.30
C LYS A 86 -3.04 -5.34 15.35
N ALA A 87 -2.28 -4.34 14.93
CA ALA A 87 -1.48 -3.51 15.83
C ALA A 87 -2.33 -2.51 16.64
N TYR A 88 -3.28 -1.83 15.99
CA TYR A 88 -3.94 -0.66 16.53
C TYR A 88 -5.37 -0.90 17.04
N GLU A 89 -6.09 -1.89 16.53
CA GLU A 89 -7.51 -2.09 16.85
C GLU A 89 -7.78 -3.23 17.83
N ARG A 90 -6.83 -4.18 18.00
CA ARG A 90 -7.02 -5.38 18.85
C ARG A 90 -6.69 -5.18 20.33
N ARG A 91 -6.18 -4.01 20.75
CA ARG A 91 -5.84 -3.77 22.15
C ARG A 91 -7.02 -3.11 22.86
N ASP A 92 -7.65 -3.83 23.79
CA ASP A 92 -8.62 -3.26 24.75
C ASP A 92 -8.03 -2.05 25.52
N SER A 93 -6.70 -1.96 25.59
CA SER A 93 -5.95 -0.88 26.25
C SER A 93 -5.69 0.38 25.41
N ASN A 94 -6.03 0.40 24.10
CA ASN A 94 -5.86 1.61 23.29
C ASN A 94 -7.06 1.87 22.36
N PRO A 95 -8.26 2.21 22.90
CA PRO A 95 -9.47 2.51 22.12
C PRO A 95 -9.35 3.77 21.23
N LYS A 96 -8.18 4.41 21.19
CA LYS A 96 -7.98 5.72 20.59
C LYS A 96 -7.53 5.68 19.14
N MET A 97 -7.06 4.56 18.56
CA MET A 97 -6.66 4.52 17.15
C MET A 97 -7.52 3.60 16.30
N LYS A 98 -8.02 4.13 15.18
CA LYS A 98 -8.82 3.39 14.18
C LYS A 98 -8.16 3.45 12.81
N VAL A 99 -8.23 2.34 12.09
CA VAL A 99 -7.68 2.19 10.74
C VAL A 99 -8.83 2.23 9.74
N PHE A 100 -8.79 3.19 8.83
CA PHE A 100 -9.73 3.33 7.73
C PHE A 100 -9.01 3.09 6.42
N ARG A 101 -9.59 2.24 5.57
CA ARG A 101 -9.10 2.03 4.22
C ARG A 101 -10.00 2.74 3.22
N LEU A 102 -9.39 3.43 2.26
CA LEU A 102 -10.07 4.06 1.14
C LEU A 102 -9.41 3.66 -0.16
N ASP A 103 -10.22 3.10 -1.06
CA ASP A 103 -9.79 2.69 -2.38
C ASP A 103 -10.12 3.81 -3.39
N ASN A 104 -9.11 4.28 -4.13
CA ASN A 104 -9.20 5.34 -5.14
C ASN A 104 -10.00 6.59 -4.71
N PRO A 105 -9.76 7.18 -3.52
CA PRO A 105 -10.49 8.36 -3.09
C PRO A 105 -10.19 9.55 -4.00
N SER A 106 -11.24 10.29 -4.35
CA SER A 106 -11.09 11.58 -5.02
C SER A 106 -10.49 12.64 -4.10
N LYS A 107 -9.88 13.67 -4.69
CA LYS A 107 -9.37 14.85 -3.97
C LYS A 107 -10.43 15.49 -3.08
N GLN A 108 -11.67 15.57 -3.56
CA GLN A 108 -12.78 16.15 -2.80
C GLN A 108 -13.17 15.30 -1.59
N GLN A 109 -13.18 13.97 -1.72
CA GLN A 109 -13.43 13.07 -0.59
C GLN A 109 -12.36 13.24 0.49
N LEU A 110 -11.07 13.30 0.12
CA LEU A 110 -9.98 13.53 1.07
C LEU A 110 -10.09 14.89 1.77
N LYS A 111 -10.43 15.95 1.04
CA LYS A 111 -10.70 17.28 1.62
C LYS A 111 -11.86 17.25 2.62
N ASN A 112 -12.94 16.56 2.31
CA ASN A 112 -14.10 16.41 3.21
C ASN A 112 -13.73 15.63 4.48
N ILE A 113 -12.90 14.59 4.36
CA ILE A 113 -12.39 13.83 5.51
C ILE A 113 -11.56 14.76 6.41
N ARG A 114 -10.62 15.51 5.82
CA ARG A 114 -9.79 16.46 6.56
C ARG A 114 -10.64 17.52 7.27
N SER A 115 -11.63 18.11 6.60
CA SER A 115 -12.49 19.15 7.20
C SER A 115 -13.28 18.62 8.39
N ASN A 116 -13.71 17.35 8.36
CA ASN A 116 -14.52 16.76 9.41
C ASN A 116 -13.68 16.28 10.61
N LEU A 117 -12.47 15.78 10.38
CA LEU A 117 -11.64 15.17 11.43
C LEU A 117 -10.55 16.10 11.96
N GLY A 118 -10.18 17.14 11.22
CA GLY A 118 -9.10 18.05 11.60
C GLY A 118 -7.85 17.28 12.01
N ASN A 119 -7.22 17.69 13.10
CA ASN A 119 -5.94 17.14 13.58
C ASN A 119 -6.05 15.76 14.24
N LYS A 120 -7.20 15.09 14.12
CA LYS A 120 -7.37 13.70 14.59
C LYS A 120 -6.79 12.68 13.62
N ILE A 121 -6.26 13.09 12.47
CA ILE A 121 -5.57 12.21 11.54
C ILE A 121 -4.10 12.19 11.95
N ALA A 122 -3.61 11.06 12.47
CA ALA A 122 -2.18 10.94 12.80
C ALA A 122 -1.35 10.67 11.56
N VAL A 123 -1.78 9.70 10.76
CA VAL A 123 -1.01 9.19 9.62
C VAL A 123 -1.94 8.93 8.45
N VAL A 124 -1.48 9.33 7.27
CA VAL A 124 -2.03 8.93 5.98
C VAL A 124 -1.01 8.05 5.30
N HIS A 125 -1.35 6.81 5.04
CA HIS A 125 -0.48 5.85 4.37
C HIS A 125 -0.99 5.63 2.95
N VAL A 126 -0.28 6.18 1.98
CA VAL A 126 -0.59 6.04 0.56
C VAL A 126 0.13 4.80 0.02
N VAL A 127 -0.62 3.90 -0.62
CA VAL A 127 -0.08 2.77 -1.36
C VAL A 127 -0.44 2.96 -2.83
N ALA A 128 0.56 3.21 -3.67
CA ALA A 128 0.38 3.56 -5.07
C ALA A 128 1.57 3.10 -5.91
N HIS A 129 1.37 2.92 -7.22
CA HIS A 129 2.50 2.95 -8.15
C HIS A 129 2.82 4.40 -8.50
N SER A 130 4.12 4.70 -8.63
CA SER A 130 4.60 6.02 -9.02
C SER A 130 5.89 5.90 -9.82
N THR A 131 6.06 6.75 -10.82
CA THR A 131 7.24 6.79 -11.69
C THR A 131 7.73 8.22 -11.85
N LEU A 132 9.01 8.40 -12.17
CA LEU A 132 9.51 9.70 -12.59
C LEU A 132 8.92 10.05 -13.96
N ASP A 133 8.46 11.29 -14.11
CA ASP A 133 7.89 11.81 -15.35
C ASP A 133 8.23 13.30 -15.49
N GLU A 134 9.17 13.61 -16.38
CA GLU A 134 9.65 14.97 -16.64
C GLU A 134 8.57 15.91 -17.19
N GLN A 135 7.44 15.37 -17.68
CA GLN A 135 6.32 16.18 -18.17
C GLN A 135 5.42 16.67 -17.03
N LYS A 136 5.57 16.12 -15.82
CA LYS A 136 4.80 16.53 -14.64
C LYS A 136 5.50 17.70 -13.94
N PRO A 137 4.75 18.69 -13.42
CA PRO A 137 5.35 19.83 -12.72
C PRO A 137 6.24 19.46 -11.53
N ASP A 138 5.94 18.36 -10.85
CA ASP A 138 6.67 17.81 -9.71
C ASP A 138 7.59 16.64 -10.08
N GLY A 139 7.70 16.32 -11.38
CA GLY A 139 8.55 15.24 -11.88
C GLY A 139 8.04 13.83 -11.56
N VAL A 140 6.80 13.65 -11.08
CA VAL A 140 6.27 12.35 -10.65
C VAL A 140 4.88 12.08 -11.23
N ASP A 141 4.71 10.93 -11.87
CA ASP A 141 3.40 10.39 -12.23
C ASP A 141 2.95 9.36 -11.19
N VAL A 142 1.83 9.64 -10.52
CA VAL A 142 1.14 8.68 -9.64
C VAL A 142 0.14 7.91 -10.49
N TRP A 143 0.30 6.59 -10.55
CA TRP A 143 -0.50 5.80 -11.46
C TRP A 143 -1.98 5.79 -11.06
N ASP A 144 -2.83 5.88 -12.07
CA ASP A 144 -4.29 5.83 -12.00
C ASP A 144 -4.91 6.89 -11.05
N CYS A 145 -4.18 7.97 -10.79
CA CYS A 145 -4.59 9.08 -9.95
C CYS A 145 -4.33 10.42 -10.64
N GLN A 146 -5.24 11.38 -10.44
CA GLN A 146 -5.03 12.76 -10.89
C GLN A 146 -4.29 13.64 -9.87
N MET A 147 -4.11 13.14 -8.64
CA MET A 147 -3.43 13.88 -7.57
C MET A 147 -1.92 13.63 -7.62
N SER A 148 -1.15 14.70 -7.42
CA SER A 148 0.29 14.62 -7.16
C SER A 148 0.57 14.12 -5.74
N PRO A 149 1.81 13.71 -5.41
CA PRO A 149 2.19 13.47 -4.02
C PRO A 149 2.00 14.70 -3.12
N THR A 150 2.29 15.91 -3.63
CA THR A 150 2.11 17.18 -2.91
C THR A 150 0.64 17.46 -2.58
N ASP A 151 -0.30 17.03 -3.42
CA ASP A 151 -1.74 17.17 -3.12
C ASP A 151 -2.12 16.43 -1.83
N PHE A 152 -1.54 15.24 -1.57
CA PHE A 152 -1.80 14.52 -0.32
C PHE A 152 -1.20 15.26 0.89
N ALA A 153 0.01 15.80 0.75
CA ALA A 153 0.66 16.61 1.78
C ALA A 153 -0.17 17.85 2.14
N ASP A 154 -0.65 18.58 1.13
CA ASP A 154 -1.44 19.81 1.26
C ASP A 154 -2.82 19.57 1.88
N ILE A 155 -3.43 18.42 1.59
CA ILE A 155 -4.71 18.04 2.21
C ILE A 155 -4.52 17.67 3.68
N PHE A 156 -3.38 17.10 4.05
CA PHE A 156 -3.11 16.63 5.41
C PHE A 156 -1.87 17.30 6.04
N PRO A 157 -1.82 18.63 6.15
CA PRO A 157 -0.60 19.36 6.52
C PRO A 157 -0.16 19.15 7.98
N GLY A 158 -1.06 18.64 8.82
CA GLY A 158 -0.78 18.31 10.22
C GLY A 158 -0.55 16.82 10.48
N SER A 159 -0.47 16.01 9.42
CA SER A 159 -0.31 14.55 9.49
C SER A 159 0.91 14.11 8.71
N TRP A 160 1.51 13.00 9.11
CA TRP A 160 2.54 12.34 8.30
C TRP A 160 1.90 11.58 7.15
N VAL A 161 2.42 11.77 5.95
CA VAL A 161 2.06 11.00 4.76
C VAL A 161 3.15 9.96 4.50
N ILE A 162 2.88 8.70 4.82
CA ILE A 162 3.80 7.60 4.48
C ILE A 162 3.52 7.16 3.04
N TRP A 163 4.51 7.28 2.17
CA TRP A 163 4.42 6.91 0.76
C TRP A 163 4.98 5.52 0.50
N SER A 164 4.09 4.54 0.32
CA SER A 164 4.42 3.19 -0.14
C SER A 164 4.18 3.05 -1.64
N GLY A 165 5.16 3.51 -2.40
CA GLY A 165 5.22 3.32 -3.84
C GLY A 165 6.64 3.30 -4.36
N CYS A 166 6.79 3.02 -5.64
CA CYS A 166 8.08 3.17 -6.32
C CYS A 166 8.53 4.65 -6.24
N VAL A 167 9.83 4.91 -6.26
CA VAL A 167 10.43 6.25 -6.13
C VAL A 167 10.01 7.02 -4.86
N SER A 168 9.59 6.33 -3.80
CA SER A 168 9.15 6.94 -2.53
C SER A 168 10.21 7.88 -1.92
N ARG A 169 11.49 7.51 -2.00
CA ARG A 169 12.62 8.36 -1.57
C ARG A 169 12.71 9.69 -2.32
N THR A 170 12.38 9.71 -3.60
CA THR A 170 12.32 10.96 -4.38
C THR A 170 11.09 11.76 -3.98
N ILE A 171 9.95 11.08 -3.85
CA ILE A 171 8.66 11.70 -3.51
C ILE A 171 8.70 12.37 -2.13
N CYS A 172 9.42 11.82 -1.16
CA CYS A 172 9.49 12.42 0.16
C CYS A 172 10.22 13.77 0.19
N GLU A 173 11.03 14.09 -0.82
CA GLU A 173 11.68 15.40 -0.95
C GLU A 173 10.74 16.48 -1.49
N LEU A 174 9.55 16.11 -1.99
CA LEU A 174 8.58 17.05 -2.56
C LEU A 174 7.78 17.82 -1.49
N ALA A 175 7.70 17.31 -0.26
CA ALA A 175 7.04 17.98 0.86
C ALA A 175 7.59 17.52 2.22
N ASP A 176 7.53 18.42 3.21
CA ASP A 176 8.15 18.19 4.53
C ASP A 176 7.47 17.13 5.38
N ASN A 177 6.18 16.86 5.14
CA ASN A 177 5.40 15.87 5.88
C ASN A 177 5.26 14.52 5.15
N ILE A 178 6.00 14.29 4.05
CA ILE A 178 6.04 13.00 3.38
C ILE A 178 7.22 12.17 3.90
N LEU A 179 6.95 10.92 4.27
CA LEU A 179 7.95 9.92 4.65
C LEU A 179 7.97 8.81 3.58
N PRO A 180 9.15 8.39 3.10
CA PRO A 180 9.22 7.30 2.13
C PRO A 180 9.03 5.96 2.85
N SER A 181 8.44 4.93 2.24
CA SER A 181 8.35 3.62 2.91
C SER A 181 9.68 2.86 2.96
N GLN A 182 10.63 3.23 2.10
CA GLN A 182 11.96 2.63 1.98
C GLN A 182 13.02 3.71 1.73
N CYS A 183 14.28 3.44 2.08
CA CYS A 183 15.37 4.41 1.88
C CYS A 183 15.98 4.36 0.47
N GLU A 184 15.75 3.29 -0.28
CA GLU A 184 16.35 3.09 -1.60
C GLU A 184 15.60 3.85 -2.71
N ILE A 185 16.38 4.40 -3.65
CA ILE A 185 15.83 4.90 -4.91
C ILE A 185 15.50 3.70 -5.80
N GLY A 186 14.24 3.54 -6.14
CA GLY A 186 13.83 2.55 -7.13
C GLY A 186 12.45 1.97 -6.89
N TRP A 187 12.30 0.74 -7.37
CA TRP A 187 11.06 -0.01 -7.30
C TRP A 187 10.82 -0.52 -5.88
N LEU A 188 9.58 -0.39 -5.40
CA LEU A 188 9.17 -0.91 -4.11
C LEU A 188 8.90 -2.40 -4.23
N HIS A 189 9.56 -3.22 -3.42
CA HIS A 189 9.24 -4.65 -3.34
C HIS A 189 7.84 -4.84 -2.72
N SER A 190 7.04 -5.77 -3.26
CA SER A 190 5.68 -6.03 -2.77
C SER A 190 5.61 -6.41 -1.28
N ASP A 191 6.70 -6.99 -0.79
CA ASP A 191 6.84 -7.53 0.56
C ASP A 191 7.66 -6.60 1.47
N ASP A 192 7.85 -5.34 1.05
CA ASP A 192 8.51 -4.34 1.88
C ASP A 192 7.71 -4.10 3.18
N GLU A 193 8.35 -4.41 4.30
CA GLU A 193 7.85 -4.16 5.65
C GLU A 193 8.57 -2.99 6.33
N GLU A 194 9.47 -2.27 5.65
CA GLU A 194 10.20 -1.14 6.21
C GLU A 194 9.28 -0.02 6.69
N TRP A 195 8.12 0.16 6.04
CA TRP A 195 7.09 1.08 6.51
C TRP A 195 6.70 0.87 7.98
N LYS A 196 6.78 -0.37 8.52
CA LYS A 196 6.48 -0.63 9.94
C LYS A 196 7.46 0.08 10.87
N LYS A 197 8.72 0.23 10.46
CA LYS A 197 9.76 0.93 11.24
C LYS A 197 9.38 2.41 11.43
N LEU A 198 8.75 3.02 10.42
CA LEU A 198 8.26 4.39 10.51
C LEU A 198 7.14 4.52 11.55
N TYR A 199 6.17 3.61 11.55
CA TYR A 199 5.11 3.62 12.56
C TYR A 199 5.67 3.50 13.97
N ILE A 200 6.61 2.57 14.20
CA ILE A 200 7.29 2.42 15.50
C ILE A 200 8.02 3.73 15.90
N CYS A 201 8.72 4.35 14.95
CA CYS A 201 9.40 5.62 15.20
C CYS A 201 8.40 6.73 15.54
N LEU A 202 7.33 6.90 14.77
CA LEU A 202 6.30 7.92 14.99
C LEU A 202 5.58 7.76 16.33
N GLU A 203 5.30 6.52 16.75
CA GLU A 203 4.76 6.24 18.08
C GLU A 203 5.72 6.66 19.20
N SER A 204 7.02 6.37 19.03
CA SER A 204 8.04 6.71 20.03
C SER A 204 8.20 8.22 20.23
N LEU A 205 7.83 9.03 19.24
CA LEU A 205 7.83 10.49 19.36
C LEU A 205 6.74 11.01 20.29
N GLY A 206 5.65 10.26 20.52
CA GLY A 206 4.61 10.63 21.48
C GLY A 206 3.93 11.98 21.21
N GLY A 207 3.92 12.44 19.95
CA GLY A 207 3.37 13.75 19.56
C GLY A 207 4.34 14.92 19.67
N ASN A 208 5.61 14.68 20.04
CA ASN A 208 6.65 15.71 19.95
C ASN A 208 6.87 16.13 18.49
N PRO A 209 7.08 17.43 18.22
CA PRO A 209 7.48 17.89 16.90
C PRO A 209 8.77 17.19 16.48
N ALA A 210 8.80 16.71 15.24
CA ALA A 210 9.98 16.16 14.57
C ALA A 210 9.91 16.57 13.11
N ASP A 211 11.07 16.72 12.47
CA ASP A 211 11.15 16.89 11.03
C ASP A 211 11.37 15.55 10.31
N ARG A 212 11.19 15.55 8.99
CA ARG A 212 11.41 14.38 8.13
C ARG A 212 12.80 13.79 8.34
N ASN A 213 13.84 14.62 8.34
CA ASN A 213 15.23 14.16 8.40
C ASN A 213 15.55 13.46 9.72
N GLU A 214 15.00 13.95 10.83
CA GLU A 214 15.13 13.30 12.14
C GLU A 214 14.49 11.91 12.14
N ILE A 215 13.25 11.81 11.65
CA ILE A 215 12.52 10.53 11.57
C ILE A 215 13.26 9.55 10.68
N CYS A 216 13.62 9.98 9.47
CA CYS A 216 14.27 9.12 8.51
C CYS A 216 15.68 8.70 8.97
N SER A 217 16.44 9.59 9.62
CA SER A 217 17.72 9.25 10.24
C SER A 217 17.57 8.25 11.39
N LYS A 218 16.49 8.34 12.18
CA LYS A 218 16.19 7.34 13.23
C LYS A 218 15.87 5.97 12.64
N VAL A 219 15.17 5.91 11.51
CA VAL A 219 14.73 4.66 10.87
C VAL A 219 15.84 3.98 10.05
N TRP A 220 16.57 4.76 9.23
CA TRP A 220 17.55 4.22 8.28
C TRP A 220 19.00 4.63 8.56
N GLY A 221 19.24 5.51 9.54
CA GLY A 221 20.59 5.86 9.98
C GLY A 221 21.45 6.42 8.85
N LYS A 222 22.62 5.77 8.63
CA LYS A 222 23.59 6.20 7.62
C LYS A 222 23.08 6.03 6.19
N ASP A 223 22.11 5.14 5.96
CA ASP A 223 21.55 4.94 4.61
C ASP A 223 20.70 6.14 4.18
N TRP A 224 20.07 6.83 5.13
CA TRP A 224 19.38 8.10 4.87
C TRP A 224 20.33 9.22 4.41
N ALA A 225 21.51 9.28 5.04
CA ALA A 225 22.52 10.31 4.83
C ALA A 225 23.35 10.11 3.56
N LYS A 226 23.22 8.96 2.87
CA LYS A 226 23.83 8.79 1.56
C LYS A 226 23.06 9.68 0.58
N ASP A 227 23.73 10.70 0.04
CA ASP A 227 23.19 11.53 -1.03
C ASP A 227 22.80 10.63 -2.20
N VAL A 228 21.51 10.36 -2.35
CA VAL A 228 21.01 9.64 -3.51
C VAL A 228 20.59 10.71 -4.51
N LYS A 229 21.50 11.04 -5.43
CA LYS A 229 21.11 11.81 -6.62
C LYS A 229 19.93 11.08 -7.26
N PRO A 230 18.83 11.78 -7.62
CA PRO A 230 17.75 11.14 -8.36
C PRO A 230 18.38 10.43 -9.57
N PRO A 231 17.91 9.23 -9.93
CA PRO A 231 18.41 8.58 -11.12
C PRO A 231 18.12 9.56 -12.24
N GLN A 232 19.17 10.01 -12.93
CA GLN A 232 19.00 10.74 -14.17
C GLN A 232 18.06 9.87 -15.01
N GLY A 233 16.96 10.45 -15.49
CA GLY A 233 15.94 9.74 -16.26
C GLY A 233 16.58 8.88 -17.36
N PRO A 234 15.84 7.89 -17.90
CA PRO A 234 16.40 7.01 -18.91
C PRO A 234 17.09 7.87 -19.97
N GLY A 235 18.41 7.72 -20.07
CA GLY A 235 19.18 8.43 -21.09
C GLY A 235 18.51 8.20 -22.45
N PRO A 236 18.48 9.21 -23.34
CA PRO A 236 17.79 9.06 -24.60
C PRO A 236 18.42 7.92 -25.39
N GLY A 237 17.68 6.81 -25.56
CA GLY A 237 18.02 5.76 -26.51
C GLY A 237 18.22 4.36 -25.93
N ALA A 238 17.11 3.64 -25.79
CA ALA A 238 17.05 2.28 -26.31
C ALA A 238 15.69 2.16 -27.02
N GLY A 239 15.66 2.60 -28.28
CA GLY A 239 14.56 2.25 -29.17
C GLY A 239 14.46 0.73 -29.31
N PRO A 240 13.30 0.21 -29.73
CA PRO A 240 13.13 -1.23 -29.89
C PRO A 240 14.10 -1.72 -30.97
N GLY A 241 15.07 -2.53 -30.54
CA GLY A 241 15.84 -3.40 -31.42
C GLY A 241 14.90 -4.43 -32.05
N GLN A 242 15.21 -4.74 -33.31
CA GLN A 242 14.49 -5.59 -34.26
C GLN A 242 14.02 -6.95 -33.71
#